data_AF-M0LAZ2-F1
#
_entry.id   AF-M0LAZ2-F1
#
_cell.length_a   1.000
_cell.length_b   1.000
_cell.length_c   1.000
_cell.angle_alpha   90.00
_cell.angle_beta   90.00
_cell.angle_gamma   90.00
#
_symmetry.space_group_name_H-M   'P 1'
#
loop_
_entity.id
_entity.type
_entity.pdbx_description
1 polymer ?
#
loop_
_entity_poly.entity_id
_entity_poly.type
_entity_poly.pdbx_seq_one_letter_code
_entity_poly.pdbx_strand_id
1 'polypeptide(L)'
;MQAEIIGIEDGIVGVRVVDPRGNTHLVEIDVDEQDTIDLHAQEAYPLEASDQTEDVQRIMDQVLARARFEAHTQTEYDILRSGWDPTQLRRGIDALESISDDEFDNLFYEYYMALHDPTGLKDEYDIGPDTAEVEGDPRIALVIKSFCIDDQNEIVNDLPLFVFYSSEQADKNYTAGPDPDCPSGTTEIPSMLPPFKDAPADFIYPEDFRGLMINNLICQIRDIYRNMGERPPKQYDIDGFGKPHGNFDR
;
A
#
# COMPACT_ATOMS: atom_id res chain seq x y z
N MET A 1 6.41 -15.32 9.66
CA MET A 1 6.66 -15.42 11.11
C MET A 1 5.57 -16.30 11.73
N GLN A 2 5.63 -16.62 13.01
CA GLN A 2 4.49 -17.27 13.69
C GLN A 2 3.77 -16.23 14.54
N ALA A 3 2.45 -16.13 14.41
CA ALA A 3 1.63 -15.24 15.23
C ALA A 3 0.43 -16.00 15.81
N GLU A 4 -0.03 -15.57 16.97
CA GLU A 4 -1.18 -16.14 17.67
C GLU A 4 -1.85 -15.07 18.51
N ILE A 5 -3.18 -14.98 18.44
CA ILE A 5 -3.98 -14.15 19.35
C ILE A 5 -3.96 -14.80 20.74
N ILE A 6 -3.51 -14.05 21.74
CA ILE A 6 -3.40 -14.54 23.12
C ILE A 6 -4.51 -14.01 24.04
N GLY A 7 -5.25 -12.99 23.61
CA GLY A 7 -6.37 -12.44 24.36
C GLY A 7 -7.00 -11.24 23.65
N ILE A 8 -8.26 -10.96 24.00
CA ILE A 8 -8.98 -9.75 23.60
C ILE A 8 -9.67 -9.22 24.87
N GLU A 9 -9.33 -8.01 25.29
CA GLU A 9 -9.90 -7.37 26.49
C GLU A 9 -10.04 -5.87 26.23
N ASP A 10 -11.21 -5.30 26.55
CA ASP A 10 -11.48 -3.86 26.45
C ASP A 10 -11.04 -3.21 25.12
N GLY A 11 -11.36 -3.83 23.98
CA GLY A 11 -11.02 -3.30 22.65
C GLY A 11 -9.55 -3.50 22.25
N ILE A 12 -8.77 -4.23 23.05
CA ILE A 12 -7.36 -4.48 22.79
C ILE A 12 -7.17 -5.93 22.36
N VAL A 13 -6.60 -6.14 21.17
CA VAL A 13 -6.20 -7.47 20.67
C VAL A 13 -4.72 -7.70 20.98
N GLY A 14 -4.45 -8.64 21.89
CA GLY A 14 -3.09 -9.08 22.21
C GLY A 14 -2.63 -10.16 21.25
N VAL A 15 -1.54 -9.92 20.54
CA VAL A 15 -0.93 -10.85 19.57
C VAL A 15 0.50 -11.17 19.98
N ARG A 16 0.79 -12.46 20.14
CA ARG A 16 2.15 -12.96 20.29
C ARG A 16 2.75 -13.25 18.93
N VAL A 17 3.92 -12.68 18.62
CA VAL A 17 4.65 -12.95 17.38
C VAL A 17 6.03 -13.50 17.70
N VAL A 18 6.45 -14.56 17.00
CA VAL A 18 7.82 -15.09 17.05
C VAL A 18 8.55 -14.66 15.77
N ASP A 19 9.61 -13.89 15.94
CA ASP A 19 10.39 -13.31 14.85
C ASP A 19 11.25 -14.36 14.11
N PRO A 20 11.90 -14.02 12.96
CA PRO A 20 12.73 -14.97 12.23
C PRO A 20 13.97 -15.46 12.99
N ARG A 21 14.35 -14.79 14.09
CA ARG A 21 15.47 -15.17 14.97
C ARG A 21 15.02 -15.99 16.18
N GLY A 22 13.71 -16.23 16.32
CA GLY A 22 13.12 -17.01 17.41
C GLY A 22 12.81 -16.20 18.67
N ASN A 23 12.87 -14.86 18.63
CA ASN A 23 12.49 -14.02 19.76
C ASN A 23 10.99 -13.80 19.80
N THR A 24 10.44 -13.75 21.00
CA THR A 24 9.01 -13.51 21.22
C THR A 24 8.76 -12.02 21.40
N HIS A 25 7.73 -11.54 20.73
CA HIS A 25 7.18 -10.20 20.85
C HIS A 25 5.72 -10.29 21.28
N LEU A 26 5.28 -9.30 22.05
CA LEU A 26 3.89 -9.03 22.33
C LEU A 26 3.51 -7.72 21.64
N VAL A 27 2.46 -7.75 20.85
CA VAL A 27 1.85 -6.58 20.23
C VAL A 27 0.43 -6.46 20.74
N GLU A 28 0.06 -5.30 21.28
CA GLU A 28 -1.31 -5.00 21.68
C GLU A 28 -1.85 -3.94 20.73
N ILE A 29 -2.94 -4.29 20.04
CA ILE A 29 -3.58 -3.46 19.01
C ILE A 29 -4.87 -2.93 19.59
N ASP A 30 -4.98 -1.61 19.71
CA ASP A 30 -6.22 -0.94 20.08
C ASP A 30 -7.12 -0.81 18.84
N VAL A 31 -8.26 -1.49 18.86
CA VAL A 31 -9.21 -1.49 17.74
C VAL A 31 -10.32 -0.45 17.90
N ASP A 32 -10.44 0.15 19.09
CA ASP A 32 -11.42 1.19 19.39
C ASP A 32 -10.85 2.58 19.05
N GLU A 33 -9.53 2.76 19.16
CA GLU A 33 -8.82 4.00 18.84
C GLU A 33 -7.83 3.82 17.67
N GLN A 34 -8.30 4.11 16.45
CA GLN A 34 -7.50 3.93 15.21
C GLN A 34 -6.20 4.77 15.13
N ASP A 35 -6.12 5.86 15.90
CA ASP A 35 -4.93 6.74 15.94
C ASP A 35 -3.92 6.35 17.03
N THR A 36 -4.19 5.29 17.77
CA THR A 36 -3.34 4.85 18.88
C THR A 36 -2.19 3.99 18.36
N ILE A 37 -0.99 4.26 18.84
CA ILE A 37 0.20 3.49 18.47
C ILE A 37 0.10 2.12 19.15
N ASP A 38 0.16 1.06 18.36
CA ASP A 38 0.24 -0.32 18.86
C ASP A 38 1.36 -0.45 19.90
N LEU A 39 1.06 -1.03 21.05
CA LEU A 39 2.08 -1.29 22.07
C LEU A 39 2.90 -2.49 21.63
N HIS A 40 4.23 -2.33 21.61
CA HIS A 40 5.16 -3.38 21.22
C HIS A 40 6.16 -3.69 22.34
N ALA A 41 6.03 -4.87 22.96
CA ALA A 41 6.91 -5.32 24.03
C ALA A 41 7.80 -6.50 23.58
N GLN A 42 9.09 -6.41 23.93
CA GLN A 42 10.12 -7.42 23.65
C GLN A 42 11.34 -7.25 24.58
N GLU A 43 12.16 -8.28 24.74
CA GLU A 43 13.37 -8.26 25.59
C GLU A 43 14.70 -8.52 24.84
N ALA A 44 14.63 -8.87 23.55
CA ALA A 44 15.78 -9.35 22.77
C ALA A 44 16.60 -8.24 22.07
N TYR A 45 16.03 -7.05 21.93
CA TYR A 45 16.57 -5.95 21.14
C TYR A 45 16.62 -4.64 21.93
N PRO A 46 17.47 -3.67 21.55
CA PRO A 46 17.49 -2.34 22.16
C PRO A 46 16.11 -1.68 22.12
N LEU A 47 15.67 -1.08 23.23
CA LEU A 47 14.39 -0.38 23.32
C LEU A 47 14.46 1.01 22.66
N GLU A 48 15.60 1.69 22.80
CA GLU A 48 15.81 3.01 22.19
C GLU A 48 16.07 2.85 20.70
N ALA A 49 15.27 3.53 19.86
CA ALA A 49 15.39 3.47 18.41
C ALA A 49 16.78 3.90 17.91
N SER A 50 17.44 4.84 18.60
CA SER A 50 18.80 5.28 18.26
C SER A 50 19.87 4.19 18.39
N ASP A 51 19.59 3.16 19.18
CA ASP A 51 20.50 2.05 19.44
C ASP A 51 20.20 0.83 18.53
N GLN A 52 19.14 0.90 17.73
CA GLN A 52 18.75 -0.17 16.81
C GLN A 52 19.48 -0.04 15.47
N THR A 53 19.95 -1.18 14.97
CA THR A 53 20.43 -1.27 13.57
C THR A 53 19.24 -1.28 12.61
N GLU A 54 19.43 -0.89 11.35
CA GLU A 54 18.40 -0.99 10.30
C GLU A 54 17.76 -2.38 10.21
N ASP A 55 18.53 -3.46 10.39
CA ASP A 55 18.00 -4.83 10.36
C ASP A 55 17.08 -5.15 11.54
N VAL A 56 17.33 -4.53 12.70
CA VAL A 56 16.46 -4.65 13.88
C VAL A 56 15.18 -3.87 13.67
N GLN A 57 15.27 -2.62 13.19
CA GLN A 57 14.09 -1.82 12.87
C GLN A 57 13.20 -2.55 11.86
N ARG A 58 13.81 -3.11 10.81
CA ARG A 58 13.11 -3.93 9.81
C ARG A 58 12.38 -5.13 10.44
N ILE A 59 12.98 -5.82 11.42
CA ILE A 59 12.30 -6.92 12.12
C ILE A 59 11.12 -6.40 12.95
N MET A 60 11.27 -5.26 13.63
CA MET A 60 10.18 -4.65 14.41
C MET A 60 8.98 -4.29 13.54
N ASP A 61 9.24 -3.62 12.41
CA ASP A 61 8.19 -3.25 11.46
C ASP A 61 7.47 -4.50 10.93
N GLN A 62 8.22 -5.57 10.63
CA GLN A 62 7.64 -6.83 10.18
C GLN A 62 6.83 -7.57 11.26
N VAL A 63 7.22 -7.44 12.53
CA VAL A 63 6.47 -8.00 13.66
C VAL A 63 5.14 -7.28 13.83
N LEU A 64 5.13 -5.94 13.79
CA LEU A 64 3.91 -5.14 13.86
C LEU A 64 2.96 -5.47 12.69
N ALA A 65 3.48 -5.45 11.47
CA ALA A 65 2.79 -5.86 10.26
C ALA A 65 2.11 -7.24 10.41
N ARG A 66 2.87 -8.22 10.88
CA ARG A 66 2.39 -9.59 11.05
C ARG A 66 1.33 -9.70 12.14
N ALA A 67 1.46 -8.95 13.23
CA ALA A 67 0.49 -8.92 14.32
C ALA A 67 -0.85 -8.35 13.85
N ARG A 68 -0.84 -7.18 13.18
CA ARG A 68 -2.04 -6.55 12.62
C ARG A 68 -2.74 -7.46 11.62
N PHE A 69 -1.98 -8.12 10.75
CA PHE A 69 -2.54 -9.10 9.82
C PHE A 69 -3.18 -10.31 10.52
N GLU A 70 -2.57 -10.83 11.59
CA GLU A 70 -3.20 -11.93 12.38
C GLU A 70 -4.52 -11.48 12.98
N ALA A 71 -4.51 -10.32 13.65
CA ALA A 71 -5.68 -9.78 14.31
C ALA A 71 -6.81 -9.52 13.29
N HIS A 72 -6.51 -8.90 12.16
CA HIS A 72 -7.47 -8.64 11.10
C HIS A 72 -8.09 -9.93 10.52
N THR A 73 -7.28 -10.98 10.34
CA THR A 73 -7.75 -12.22 9.69
C THR A 73 -8.42 -13.21 10.64
N GLN A 74 -8.14 -13.14 11.94
CA GLN A 74 -8.65 -14.09 12.94
C GLN A 74 -9.72 -13.49 13.86
N THR A 75 -10.07 -12.21 13.72
CA THR A 75 -11.13 -11.54 14.50
C THR A 75 -12.16 -10.90 13.59
N GLU A 76 -13.21 -10.30 14.18
CA GLU A 76 -14.17 -9.47 13.46
C GLU A 76 -13.69 -8.03 13.18
N TYR A 77 -12.53 -7.64 13.69
CA TYR A 77 -12.07 -6.25 13.63
C TYR A 77 -11.43 -5.90 12.28
N ASP A 78 -11.88 -4.79 11.71
CA ASP A 78 -11.34 -4.23 10.48
C ASP A 78 -10.12 -3.35 10.77
N ILE A 79 -8.97 -4.01 10.93
CA ILE A 79 -7.71 -3.36 11.36
C ILE A 79 -6.87 -2.88 10.17
N LEU A 80 -6.89 -3.60 9.05
CA LEU A 80 -6.06 -3.26 7.88
C LEU A 80 -6.84 -2.38 6.91
N ARG A 81 -6.19 -1.35 6.38
CA ARG A 81 -6.70 -0.66 5.20
C ARG A 81 -6.84 -1.66 4.05
N SER A 82 -7.88 -1.51 3.22
CA SER A 82 -8.17 -2.41 2.10
C SER A 82 -6.97 -2.62 1.18
N GLY A 83 -6.20 -1.57 0.91
CA GLY A 83 -4.98 -1.64 0.10
C GLY A 83 -3.91 -2.58 0.67
N TRP A 84 -3.97 -2.93 1.95
CA TRP A 84 -3.04 -3.82 2.63
C TRP A 84 -3.64 -5.20 2.99
N ASP A 85 -4.89 -5.48 2.60
CA ASP A 85 -5.49 -6.81 2.67
C ASP A 85 -5.36 -7.51 1.29
N PRO A 86 -4.57 -8.61 1.19
CA PRO A 86 -4.45 -9.40 -0.03
C PRO A 86 -5.77 -9.85 -0.63
N THR A 87 -6.80 -10.06 0.19
CA THR A 87 -8.13 -10.48 -0.26
C THR A 87 -8.83 -9.36 -1.01
N GLN A 88 -8.79 -8.12 -0.49
CA GLN A 88 -9.34 -6.96 -1.20
C GLN A 88 -8.57 -6.68 -2.50
N LEU A 89 -7.24 -6.73 -2.47
CA LEU A 89 -6.45 -6.54 -3.70
C LEU A 89 -6.77 -7.61 -4.75
N ARG A 90 -7.07 -8.85 -4.36
CA ARG A 90 -7.52 -9.87 -5.30
C ARG A 90 -8.89 -9.54 -5.90
N ARG A 91 -9.83 -9.01 -5.11
CA ARG A 91 -11.11 -8.51 -5.63
C ARG A 91 -10.90 -7.38 -6.64
N GLY A 92 -9.93 -6.50 -6.40
CA GLY A 92 -9.53 -5.46 -7.35
C GLY A 92 -8.97 -6.03 -8.67
N ILE A 93 -8.21 -7.12 -8.61
CA ILE A 93 -7.76 -7.85 -9.80
C ILE A 93 -8.96 -8.42 -10.56
N ASP A 94 -9.90 -9.07 -9.87
CA ASP A 94 -11.11 -9.63 -10.50
C ASP A 94 -11.96 -8.53 -11.18
N ALA A 95 -12.03 -7.33 -10.58
CA ALA A 95 -12.71 -6.17 -11.15
C ALA A 95 -12.03 -5.70 -12.45
N LEU A 96 -10.69 -5.57 -12.45
CA LEU A 96 -9.92 -5.21 -13.65
C LEU A 96 -9.96 -6.30 -14.74
N GLU A 97 -10.10 -7.57 -14.38
CA GLU A 97 -10.26 -8.67 -15.34
C GLU A 97 -11.64 -8.69 -16.00
N SER A 98 -12.68 -8.16 -15.33
CA SER A 98 -14.08 -8.23 -15.77
C SER A 98 -14.61 -6.97 -16.45
N ILE A 99 -14.01 -5.81 -16.19
CA ILE A 99 -14.39 -4.53 -16.79
C ILE A 99 -14.26 -4.53 -18.32
N SER A 100 -15.21 -3.87 -18.99
CA SER A 100 -15.18 -3.70 -20.45
C SER A 100 -14.08 -2.72 -20.89
N ASP A 101 -13.60 -2.87 -22.14
CA ASP A 101 -12.57 -1.99 -22.69
C ASP A 101 -13.00 -0.51 -22.72
N ASP A 102 -14.26 -0.24 -23.08
CA ASP A 102 -14.82 1.11 -23.14
C ASP A 102 -14.89 1.75 -21.75
N GLU A 103 -15.30 0.99 -20.74
CA GLU A 103 -15.38 1.48 -19.36
C GLU A 103 -13.99 1.67 -18.77
N PHE A 104 -13.06 0.75 -19.05
CA PHE A 104 -11.67 0.89 -18.65
C PHE A 104 -11.02 2.14 -19.26
N ASP A 105 -11.26 2.43 -20.55
CA ASP A 105 -10.79 3.64 -21.21
C ASP A 105 -11.30 4.90 -20.49
N ASN A 106 -12.60 4.96 -20.23
CA ASN A 106 -13.21 6.11 -19.55
C ASN A 106 -12.62 6.37 -18.15
N LEU A 107 -12.32 5.33 -17.37
CA LEU A 107 -11.85 5.46 -15.99
C LEU A 107 -10.33 5.68 -15.88
N PHE A 108 -9.55 5.09 -16.79
CA PHE A 108 -8.10 4.97 -16.61
C PHE A 108 -7.26 5.65 -17.69
N TYR A 109 -7.86 6.25 -18.71
CA TYR A 109 -7.11 7.00 -19.73
C TYR A 109 -6.32 8.18 -19.14
N GLU A 110 -6.92 8.95 -18.24
CA GLU A 110 -6.22 10.04 -17.55
C GLU A 110 -5.01 9.53 -16.76
N TYR A 111 -5.16 8.40 -16.06
CA TYR A 111 -4.07 7.79 -15.32
C TYR A 111 -2.93 7.34 -16.23
N TYR A 112 -3.25 6.71 -17.37
CA TYR A 112 -2.28 6.36 -18.39
C TYR A 112 -1.52 7.58 -18.91
N MET A 113 -2.23 8.66 -19.25
CA MET A 113 -1.61 9.90 -19.74
C MET A 113 -0.69 10.55 -18.69
N ALA A 114 -1.10 10.56 -17.42
CA ALA A 114 -0.30 11.09 -16.32
C ALA A 114 0.99 10.30 -16.08
N LEU A 115 0.98 8.98 -16.31
CA LEU A 115 2.19 8.16 -16.24
C LEU A 115 3.16 8.45 -17.39
N HIS A 116 2.66 8.85 -18.57
CA HIS A 116 3.49 9.26 -19.69
C HIS A 116 4.11 10.64 -19.50
N ASP A 117 3.31 11.60 -19.04
CA ASP A 117 3.75 12.96 -18.76
C ASP A 117 3.10 13.49 -17.48
N PRO A 118 3.81 13.41 -16.34
CA PRO A 118 3.28 13.85 -15.06
C PRO A 118 3.33 15.38 -14.88
N THR A 119 3.74 16.16 -15.89
CA THR A 119 3.84 17.63 -15.80
C THR A 119 2.51 18.27 -15.45
N GLY A 120 1.40 17.77 -16.02
CA GLY A 120 0.06 18.27 -15.71
C GLY A 120 -0.30 18.15 -14.23
N LEU A 121 0.11 17.06 -13.57
CA LEU A 121 -0.09 16.86 -12.13
C LEU A 121 0.79 17.79 -11.28
N LYS A 122 2.00 18.13 -11.75
CA LYS A 122 2.83 19.12 -11.06
C LYS A 122 2.15 20.49 -11.06
N ASP A 123 1.56 20.88 -12.17
CA ASP A 123 0.84 22.17 -12.27
C ASP A 123 -0.46 22.15 -11.44
N GLU A 124 -1.22 21.06 -11.49
CA GLU A 124 -2.47 20.90 -10.73
C GLU A 124 -2.26 20.98 -9.21
N TYR A 125 -1.21 20.34 -8.71
CA TYR A 125 -0.90 20.27 -7.28
C TYR A 125 0.18 21.25 -6.82
N ASP A 126 0.52 22.23 -7.65
CA ASP A 126 1.53 23.26 -7.36
C ASP A 126 2.87 22.68 -6.87
N ILE A 127 3.36 21.63 -7.54
CA ILE A 127 4.62 20.93 -7.24
C ILE A 127 5.75 21.55 -8.06
N GLY A 128 6.17 22.76 -7.67
CA GLY A 128 7.27 23.50 -8.29
C GLY A 128 8.48 23.66 -7.37
N PRO A 129 9.66 24.06 -7.90
CA PRO A 129 10.86 24.31 -7.09
C PRO A 129 10.69 25.36 -5.98
N ASP A 130 9.75 26.30 -6.18
CA ASP A 130 9.48 27.39 -5.24
C ASP A 130 8.18 27.20 -4.44
N THR A 131 7.37 26.19 -4.77
CA THR A 131 6.01 25.98 -4.23
C THR A 131 5.85 24.65 -3.50
N ALA A 132 6.63 23.64 -3.86
CA ALA A 132 6.61 22.35 -3.19
C ALA A 132 7.20 22.43 -1.78
N GLU A 133 6.77 21.53 -0.89
CA GLU A 133 7.28 21.40 0.48
C GLU A 133 8.74 20.88 0.57
N VAL A 134 9.33 20.58 -0.59
CA VAL A 134 10.64 19.95 -0.72
C VAL A 134 11.61 20.89 -1.42
N GLU A 135 12.83 20.99 -0.90
CA GLU A 135 13.88 21.79 -1.53
C GLU A 135 14.38 21.13 -2.83
N GLY A 136 14.68 21.95 -3.85
CA GLY A 136 15.24 21.50 -5.11
C GLY A 136 14.20 21.37 -6.23
N ASP A 137 14.48 20.53 -7.22
CA ASP A 137 13.55 20.26 -8.34
C ASP A 137 12.72 19.01 -8.04
N PRO A 138 11.44 19.15 -7.63
CA PRO A 138 10.61 18.02 -7.27
C PRO A 138 10.25 17.17 -8.50
N ARG A 139 10.32 15.86 -8.33
CA ARG A 139 9.94 14.85 -9.32
C ARG A 139 8.86 13.95 -8.74
N ILE A 140 7.83 13.69 -9.54
CA ILE A 140 6.81 12.69 -9.21
C ILE A 140 7.47 11.31 -9.27
N ALA A 141 7.48 10.63 -8.14
CA ALA A 141 8.03 9.30 -7.97
C ALA A 141 6.96 8.21 -8.23
N LEU A 142 5.72 8.47 -7.83
CA LEU A 142 4.58 7.57 -8.04
C LEU A 142 3.32 8.37 -8.36
N VAL A 143 2.52 7.84 -9.28
CA VAL A 143 1.15 8.26 -9.53
C VAL A 143 0.24 7.13 -9.09
N ILE A 144 -0.74 7.48 -8.26
CA ILE A 144 -1.71 6.58 -7.67
C ILE A 144 -3.08 6.91 -8.24
N LYS A 145 -3.74 5.88 -8.76
CA LYS A 145 -5.14 5.91 -9.15
C LYS A 145 -5.86 4.86 -8.32
N SER A 146 -6.64 5.33 -7.36
CA SER A 146 -7.53 4.47 -6.60
C SER A 146 -8.88 4.36 -7.29
N PHE A 147 -9.51 3.19 -7.15
CA PHE A 147 -10.88 2.95 -7.60
C PHE A 147 -11.65 2.17 -6.54
N CYS A 148 -12.95 2.35 -6.50
CA CYS A 148 -13.84 1.74 -5.51
C CYS A 148 -14.57 0.57 -6.17
N ILE A 149 -14.53 -0.58 -5.51
CA ILE A 149 -15.29 -1.76 -5.91
C ILE A 149 -16.42 -2.05 -4.92
N ASP A 150 -17.54 -2.56 -5.43
CA ASP A 150 -18.62 -3.06 -4.59
C ASP A 150 -18.45 -4.55 -4.22
N ASP A 151 -19.40 -5.09 -3.45
CA ASP A 151 -19.45 -6.50 -3.02
C ASP A 151 -19.54 -7.52 -4.17
N GLN A 152 -19.80 -7.07 -5.40
CA GLN A 152 -19.82 -7.89 -6.61
C GLN A 152 -18.50 -7.79 -7.39
N ASN A 153 -17.53 -7.03 -6.87
CA ASN A 153 -16.27 -6.68 -7.52
C ASN A 153 -16.49 -5.84 -8.80
N GLU A 154 -17.58 -5.09 -8.90
CA GLU A 154 -17.77 -4.12 -9.98
C GLU A 154 -17.10 -2.80 -9.61
N ILE A 155 -16.42 -2.16 -10.57
CA ILE A 155 -15.85 -0.82 -10.35
C ILE A 155 -17.00 0.18 -10.40
N VAL A 156 -17.32 0.78 -9.27
CA VAL A 156 -18.49 1.68 -9.13
C VAL A 156 -18.11 3.16 -9.10
N ASN A 157 -16.84 3.46 -8.84
CA ASN A 157 -16.32 4.82 -8.79
C ASN A 157 -14.80 4.81 -8.99
N ASP A 158 -14.26 5.82 -9.66
CA ASP A 158 -12.83 6.11 -9.64
C ASP A 158 -12.54 7.35 -8.80
N LEU A 159 -11.31 7.44 -8.28
CA LEU A 159 -10.88 8.56 -7.45
C LEU A 159 -9.88 9.44 -8.21
N PRO A 160 -9.72 10.72 -7.83
CA PRO A 160 -8.72 11.59 -8.41
C PRO A 160 -7.31 11.01 -8.27
N LEU A 161 -6.39 11.49 -9.12
CA LEU A 161 -5.00 11.08 -9.03
C LEU A 161 -4.36 11.63 -7.74
N PHE A 162 -3.51 10.81 -7.14
CA PHE A 162 -2.70 11.18 -5.98
C PHE A 162 -1.24 10.88 -6.31
N VAL A 163 -0.32 11.72 -5.86
CA VAL A 163 1.10 11.58 -6.21
C VAL A 163 2.00 11.52 -4.99
N PHE A 164 2.98 10.63 -5.06
CA PHE A 164 4.19 10.76 -4.26
C PHE A 164 5.25 11.50 -5.07
N TYR A 165 5.84 12.53 -4.49
CA TYR A 165 6.93 13.29 -5.08
C TYR A 165 8.09 13.44 -4.11
N SER A 166 9.29 13.66 -4.65
CA SER A 166 10.51 13.85 -3.88
C SER A 166 11.53 14.66 -4.69
N SER A 167 12.67 15.00 -4.11
CA SER A 167 13.78 15.65 -4.80
C SER A 167 15.09 14.94 -4.46
N GLU A 168 16.16 15.23 -5.21
CA GLU A 168 17.50 14.67 -4.91
C GLU A 168 18.06 15.10 -3.55
N GLN A 169 17.47 16.13 -2.94
CA GLN A 169 17.87 16.69 -1.65
C GLN A 169 16.94 16.24 -0.51
N ALA A 170 15.91 15.46 -0.83
CA ALA A 170 14.90 15.06 0.12
C ALA A 170 15.28 13.74 0.80
N ASP A 171 15.19 13.73 2.13
CA ASP A 171 15.37 12.51 2.93
C ASP A 171 14.07 11.67 3.01
N LYS A 172 12.96 12.16 2.44
CA LYS A 172 11.64 11.51 2.46
C LYS A 172 10.83 11.81 1.19
N ASN A 173 9.74 11.06 1.02
CA ASN A 173 8.72 11.35 0.02
C ASN A 173 7.64 12.26 0.61
N TYR A 174 7.05 13.06 -0.25
CA TYR A 174 5.93 13.96 0.01
C TYR A 174 4.73 13.53 -0.82
N THR A 175 3.55 13.99 -0.43
CA THR A 175 2.28 13.61 -1.06
C THR A 175 1.51 14.83 -1.52
N ALA A 176 0.79 14.71 -2.63
CA ALA A 176 -0.17 15.71 -3.06
C ALA A 176 -1.35 15.05 -3.80
N GLY A 177 -2.48 15.74 -3.80
CA GLY A 177 -3.76 15.23 -4.27
C GLY A 177 -4.76 15.08 -3.11
N PRO A 178 -6.06 14.93 -3.42
CA PRO A 178 -7.07 14.71 -2.40
C PRO A 178 -6.90 13.32 -1.77
N ASP A 179 -7.26 13.20 -0.49
CA ASP A 179 -7.36 11.89 0.14
C ASP A 179 -8.43 11.05 -0.60
N PRO A 180 -8.15 9.77 -0.88
CA PRO A 180 -9.12 8.90 -1.51
C PRO A 180 -10.33 8.71 -0.60
N ASP A 181 -11.53 8.96 -1.11
CA ASP A 181 -12.79 8.80 -0.37
C ASP A 181 -13.77 7.94 -1.18
N CYS A 182 -13.86 6.66 -0.81
CA CYS A 182 -14.78 5.72 -1.44
C CYS A 182 -16.19 5.82 -0.82
N PRO A 183 -17.26 5.66 -1.62
CA PRO A 183 -18.61 5.59 -1.09
C PRO A 183 -18.75 4.51 -0.01
N SER A 184 -19.59 4.77 1.00
CA SER A 184 -19.84 3.81 2.07
C SER A 184 -20.29 2.45 1.53
N GLY A 185 -19.70 1.38 2.04
CA GLY A 185 -19.96 0.00 1.59
C GLY A 185 -19.18 -0.41 0.34
N THR A 186 -18.23 0.41 -0.11
CA THR A 186 -17.31 0.05 -1.19
C THR A 186 -15.88 -0.08 -0.67
N THR A 187 -15.02 -0.75 -1.43
CA THR A 187 -13.63 -1.02 -1.08
C THR A 187 -12.69 -0.24 -1.99
N GLU A 188 -11.81 0.57 -1.42
CA GLU A 188 -10.77 1.26 -2.17
C GLU A 188 -9.66 0.28 -2.60
N ILE A 189 -9.30 0.30 -3.88
CA ILE A 189 -8.19 -0.44 -4.45
C ILE A 189 -7.19 0.56 -5.07
N PRO A 190 -5.99 0.72 -4.50
CA PRO A 190 -4.99 1.62 -5.04
C PRO A 190 -4.16 0.94 -6.13
N SER A 191 -4.15 1.48 -7.36
CA SER A 191 -3.11 1.18 -8.34
C SER A 191 -1.99 2.22 -8.23
N MET A 192 -0.75 1.78 -8.09
CA MET A 192 0.39 2.67 -7.85
C MET A 192 1.50 2.38 -8.84
N LEU A 193 1.81 3.33 -9.72
CA LEU A 193 2.80 3.13 -10.78
C LEU A 193 3.73 4.35 -10.85
N PRO A 194 5.03 4.15 -11.05
CA PRO A 194 5.94 5.25 -11.35
C PRO A 194 5.68 5.76 -12.77
N PRO A 195 5.90 7.06 -13.06
CA PRO A 195 5.91 7.56 -14.43
C PRO A 195 6.83 6.74 -15.34
N PHE A 196 6.41 6.55 -16.59
CA PHE A 196 7.18 5.78 -17.56
C PHE A 196 8.49 6.49 -17.89
N LYS A 197 9.61 5.78 -17.72
CA LYS A 197 10.92 6.28 -18.16
C LYS A 197 11.02 6.27 -19.68
N ASP A 198 10.57 5.17 -20.28
CA ASP A 198 10.38 4.96 -21.71
C ASP A 198 9.21 3.99 -21.86
N ALA A 199 8.13 4.38 -22.54
CA ALA A 199 7.04 3.45 -22.82
C ALA A 199 7.50 2.43 -23.89
N PRO A 200 7.20 1.14 -23.74
CA PRO A 200 7.51 0.15 -24.77
C PRO A 200 6.88 0.57 -26.11
N ALA A 201 7.64 0.49 -27.21
CA ALA A 201 7.16 0.90 -28.53
C ALA A 201 5.98 0.05 -29.04
N ASP A 202 5.79 -1.13 -28.44
CA ASP A 202 4.74 -2.11 -28.67
C ASP A 202 3.64 -2.09 -27.62
N PHE A 203 3.60 -1.08 -26.74
CA PHE A 203 2.56 -0.94 -25.72
C PHE A 203 1.20 -0.60 -26.36
N ILE A 204 0.23 -1.49 -26.22
CA ILE A 204 -1.12 -1.39 -26.78
C ILE A 204 -2.10 -1.01 -25.67
N TYR A 205 -2.54 0.24 -25.70
CA TYR A 205 -3.64 0.70 -24.87
C TYR A 205 -5.01 0.26 -25.47
N PRO A 206 -6.02 -0.15 -24.68
CA PRO A 206 -6.05 -0.25 -23.21
C PRO A 206 -5.53 -1.58 -22.63
N GLU A 207 -5.34 -2.61 -23.46
CA GLU A 207 -5.07 -3.99 -23.01
C GLU A 207 -3.80 -4.10 -22.14
N ASP A 208 -2.67 -3.59 -22.63
CA ASP A 208 -1.39 -3.67 -21.90
C ASP A 208 -1.40 -2.83 -20.63
N PHE A 209 -2.15 -1.72 -20.61
CA PHE A 209 -2.28 -0.89 -19.41
C PHE A 209 -3.08 -1.58 -18.33
N ARG A 210 -4.18 -2.24 -18.70
CA ARG A 210 -4.94 -3.09 -17.77
C ARG A 210 -4.09 -4.22 -17.23
N GLY A 211 -3.32 -4.89 -18.10
CA GLY A 211 -2.35 -5.91 -17.71
C GLY A 211 -1.29 -5.39 -16.73
N LEU A 212 -0.79 -4.17 -16.94
CA LEU A 212 0.15 -3.51 -16.05
C LEU A 212 -0.47 -3.21 -14.68
N MET A 213 -1.71 -2.72 -14.62
CA MET A 213 -2.41 -2.49 -13.36
C MET A 213 -2.66 -3.79 -12.60
N ILE A 214 -3.07 -4.86 -13.28
CA ILE A 214 -3.22 -6.19 -12.67
C ILE A 214 -1.87 -6.70 -12.12
N ASN A 215 -0.79 -6.57 -12.90
CA ASN A 215 0.56 -6.93 -12.45
C ASN A 215 0.97 -6.13 -11.21
N ASN A 216 0.63 -4.85 -11.15
CA ASN A 216 0.87 -4.01 -9.99
C ASN A 216 0.13 -4.53 -8.75
N LEU A 217 -1.17 -4.81 -8.83
CA LEU A 217 -1.92 -5.35 -7.68
C LEU A 217 -1.38 -6.72 -7.21
N ILE A 218 -0.95 -7.58 -8.15
CA ILE A 218 -0.26 -8.83 -7.81
C ILE A 218 1.04 -8.57 -7.03
N CYS A 219 1.85 -7.62 -7.50
CA CYS A 219 3.07 -7.23 -6.81
C CYS A 219 2.79 -6.55 -5.46
N GLN A 220 1.68 -5.85 -5.31
CA GLN A 220 1.27 -5.32 -4.01
C GLN A 220 0.94 -6.44 -3.02
N ILE A 221 0.21 -7.48 -3.45
CA ILE A 221 -0.04 -8.68 -2.64
C ILE A 221 1.28 -9.33 -2.20
N ARG A 222 2.22 -9.50 -3.14
CA ARG A 222 3.57 -10.00 -2.87
C ARG A 222 4.27 -9.21 -1.77
N ASP A 223 4.21 -7.89 -1.87
CA ASP A 223 4.92 -7.00 -0.97
C ASP A 223 4.26 -6.90 0.40
N ILE A 224 2.95 -7.12 0.53
CA ILE A 224 2.29 -7.30 1.83
C ILE A 224 2.92 -8.46 2.61
N TYR A 225 3.10 -9.63 1.97
CA TYR A 225 3.78 -10.77 2.61
C TYR A 225 5.24 -10.46 2.97
N ARG A 226 5.97 -9.76 2.11
CA ARG A 226 7.36 -9.37 2.37
C ARG A 226 7.47 -8.37 3.54
N ASN A 227 6.51 -7.44 3.64
CA ASN A 227 6.39 -6.53 4.79
C ASN A 227 6.02 -7.26 6.09
N MET A 228 5.46 -8.46 6.04
CA MET A 228 5.31 -9.34 7.21
C MET A 228 6.52 -10.26 7.46
N GLY A 229 7.63 -10.08 6.73
CA GLY A 229 8.79 -10.97 6.78
C GLY A 229 8.49 -12.40 6.34
N GLU A 230 7.49 -12.57 5.47
CA GLU A 230 7.06 -13.86 4.94
C GLU A 230 7.42 -14.02 3.47
N ARG A 231 7.43 -15.29 3.03
CA ARG A 231 7.55 -15.59 1.61
C ARG A 231 6.16 -15.51 0.98
N PRO A 232 5.95 -14.70 -0.07
CA PRO A 232 4.67 -14.62 -0.74
C PRO A 232 4.28 -15.96 -1.39
N PRO A 233 2.98 -16.24 -1.57
CA PRO A 233 2.52 -17.35 -2.38
C PRO A 233 3.10 -17.29 -3.81
N LYS A 234 3.44 -18.46 -4.38
CA LYS A 234 4.15 -18.53 -5.67
C LYS A 234 3.47 -17.79 -6.81
N GLN A 235 2.13 -17.73 -6.83
CA GLN A 235 1.37 -17.04 -7.87
C GLN A 235 1.50 -15.50 -7.80
N TYR A 236 1.91 -14.98 -6.65
CA TYR A 236 2.15 -13.54 -6.45
C TYR A 236 3.64 -13.19 -6.43
N ASP A 237 4.54 -14.17 -6.31
CA ASP A 237 6.01 -13.98 -6.31
C ASP A 237 6.55 -13.77 -7.74
N ILE A 238 6.08 -12.70 -8.39
CA ILE A 238 6.50 -12.26 -9.72
C ILE A 238 7.25 -10.92 -9.64
N ASP A 239 8.00 -10.59 -10.69
CA ASP A 239 8.70 -9.31 -10.80
C ASP A 239 7.74 -8.19 -11.22
N GLY A 240 7.97 -6.99 -10.69
CA GLY A 240 7.14 -5.82 -10.96
C GLY A 240 7.09 -4.86 -9.78
N PHE A 241 6.49 -3.69 -10.04
CA PHE A 241 6.32 -2.62 -9.06
C PHE A 241 5.10 -2.92 -8.18
N GLY A 242 5.27 -2.89 -6.86
CA GLY A 242 4.21 -3.18 -5.88
C GLY A 242 4.16 -2.13 -4.78
N LYS A 243 4.23 -2.55 -3.51
CA LYS A 243 4.22 -1.63 -2.37
C LYS A 243 5.63 -1.24 -1.95
N PRO A 244 5.85 0.01 -1.50
CA PRO A 244 7.08 0.34 -0.77
C PRO A 244 7.18 -0.47 0.52
N HIS A 245 8.39 -0.55 1.07
CA HIS A 245 8.57 -1.01 2.44
C HIS A 245 7.98 0.04 3.39
N GLY A 246 7.13 -0.37 4.33
CA GLY A 246 6.48 0.56 5.24
C GLY A 246 5.36 -0.08 6.05
N ASN A 247 4.78 0.73 6.95
CA ASN A 247 3.71 0.30 7.85
C ASN A 247 2.33 0.39 7.18
N PHE A 248 1.37 -0.39 7.67
CA PHE A 248 0.03 -0.62 7.12
C PHE A 248 -0.91 0.59 7.24
N ASP A 249 -0.45 1.67 7.88
CA ASP A 249 -1.25 2.80 8.35
C ASP A 249 -1.08 4.07 7.50
N ARG A 250 -0.22 4.04 6.47
CA ARG A 250 0.00 5.14 5.53
C ARG A 250 -0.23 4.72 4.09
#